data_AF-A0A392NJW0-F1
#
_entry.id   AF-A0A392NJW0-F1
#
_cell.length_a   1.000
_cell.length_b   1.000
_cell.length_c   1.000
_cell.angle_alpha   90.00
_cell.angle_beta   90.00
_cell.angle_gamma   90.00
#
_symmetry.space_group_name_H-M   'P 1'
#
loop_
_entity.id
_entity.type
_entity.pdbx_description
1 polymer ?
#
loop_
_entity_poly.entity_id
_entity_poly.type
_entity_poly.pdbx_seq_one_letter_code
_entity_poly.pdbx_strand_id
1 'polypeptide(L)'
;MFQAMRRIVADLANNYVGEGNFERTIRQSFLVSADMAHGVHPNFSDKHDEHHRPELQKGLVIKHNANQRYATSGITSFLFKE
;
A
#
# COMPACT_ATOMS: atom_id res chain seq x y z
N MET A 1 0.76 -2.23 14.65
CA MET A 1 1.72 -2.74 13.66
C MET A 1 3.17 -2.67 14.15
N PHE A 2 3.73 -1.47 14.38
CA PHE A 2 5.16 -1.35 14.73
C PHE A 2 5.58 -2.07 16.00
N GLN A 3 4.76 -2.07 17.06
CA GLN A 3 5.07 -2.82 18.29
C GLN A 3 5.17 -4.33 18.05
N ALA A 4 4.27 -4.89 17.23
CA ALA A 4 4.31 -6.31 16.87
C ALA A 4 5.59 -6.63 16.08
N MET A 5 5.92 -5.80 15.09
CA MET A 5 7.15 -5.95 14.31
C MET A 5 8.41 -5.83 15.18
N ARG A 6 8.46 -4.89 16.14
CA ARG A 6 9.60 -4.78 17.09
C ARG A 6 9.75 -6.05 17.92
N ARG A 7 8.66 -6.62 18.42
CA ARG A 7 8.69 -7.89 19.17
C ARG A 7 9.19 -9.05 18.32
N ILE A 8 8.67 -9.18 17.09
CA ILE A 8 9.08 -10.24 16.15
C ILE A 8 10.57 -10.12 15.80
N VAL A 9 11.04 -8.91 15.48
CA VAL A 9 12.46 -8.67 15.15
C VAL A 9 13.34 -8.97 16.35
N ALA A 10 12.94 -8.58 17.56
CA ALA A 10 13.72 -8.85 18.78
C ALA A 10 13.83 -10.36 19.07
N ASP A 11 12.74 -11.11 18.86
CA ASP A 11 12.69 -12.56 19.09
C ASP A 11 13.51 -13.34 18.05
N LEU A 12 13.35 -13.00 16.77
CA LEU A 12 14.04 -13.70 15.67
C LEU A 12 15.54 -13.36 15.58
N ALA A 13 15.96 -12.18 16.06
CA ALA A 13 17.35 -11.74 15.93
C ALA A 13 18.35 -12.49 16.84
N ASN A 14 17.91 -13.40 17.73
CA ASN A 14 18.73 -14.38 18.48
C ASN A 14 20.25 -14.07 18.56
N ASN A 15 20.63 -13.09 19.39
CA ASN A 15 22.01 -12.66 19.66
C ASN A 15 22.78 -11.94 18.53
N TYR A 16 22.19 -11.67 17.37
CA TYR A 16 22.74 -10.68 16.42
C TYR A 16 22.49 -9.27 16.96
N VAL A 17 23.47 -8.75 17.70
CA VAL A 17 23.53 -7.35 18.15
C VAL A 17 23.92 -6.48 16.95
N GLY A 18 23.02 -6.39 15.97
CA GLY A 18 23.08 -5.40 14.90
C GLY A 18 22.27 -4.19 15.32
N GLU A 19 22.91 -3.04 15.53
CA GLU A 19 22.18 -1.80 15.73
C GLU A 19 21.24 -1.53 14.55
N GLY A 20 20.01 -1.16 14.85
CA GLY A 20 19.02 -0.76 13.85
C GLY A 20 18.33 -1.88 13.09
N ASN A 21 18.29 -3.13 13.60
CA ASN A 21 17.63 -4.25 12.90
C ASN A 21 16.16 -3.97 12.56
N PHE A 22 15.42 -3.30 13.45
CA PHE A 22 14.04 -2.90 13.20
C PHE A 22 13.95 -1.88 12.06
N GLU A 23 14.79 -0.84 12.10
CA GLU A 23 14.84 0.23 11.10
C GLU A 23 15.22 -0.32 9.72
N ARG A 24 16.19 -1.24 9.65
CA ARG A 24 16.57 -1.94 8.42
C ARG A 24 15.41 -2.77 7.88
N THR A 25 14.74 -3.53 8.74
CA THR A 25 13.57 -4.34 8.37
C THR A 25 12.47 -3.48 7.78
N ILE A 26 12.10 -2.38 8.46
CA ILE A 26 11.10 -1.43 7.97
C ILE A 26 11.51 -0.83 6.64
N ARG A 27 12.78 -0.41 6.49
CA ARG A 27 13.29 0.20 5.25
C ARG A 27 13.28 -0.75 4.05
N GLN A 28 13.40 -2.05 4.30
CA GLN A 28 13.34 -3.10 3.26
C GLN A 28 11.94 -3.70 3.10
N SER A 29 10.94 -3.17 3.80
CA SER A 29 9.56 -3.65 3.73
C SER A 29 8.69 -2.78 2.81
N PHE A 30 7.59 -3.37 2.36
CA PHE A 30 6.54 -2.69 1.61
C PHE A 30 5.20 -2.84 2.33
N LEU A 31 4.41 -1.76 2.41
CA LEU A 31 3.11 -1.77 3.07
C LEU A 31 1.99 -1.70 2.03
N VAL A 32 1.17 -2.75 1.97
CA VAL A 32 -0.07 -2.79 1.18
C VAL A 32 -1.25 -2.39 2.07
N SER A 33 -1.80 -1.21 1.83
CA SER A 33 -3.05 -0.77 2.48
C SER A 33 -4.24 -1.17 1.63
N ALA A 34 -4.94 -2.25 2.02
CA ALA A 34 -6.09 -2.77 1.29
C ALA A 34 -7.41 -2.20 1.85
N ASP A 35 -8.13 -1.45 1.02
CA ASP A 35 -9.43 -0.86 1.34
C ASP A 35 -10.25 -0.71 0.06
N MET A 36 -11.58 -0.74 0.17
CA MET A 36 -12.53 -0.76 -0.96
C MET A 36 -12.43 0.49 -1.85
N ALA A 37 -12.41 0.32 -3.17
CA ALA A 37 -12.45 1.42 -4.13
C ALA A 37 -13.87 1.69 -4.65
N HIS A 38 -14.06 2.85 -5.25
CA HIS A 38 -15.33 3.21 -5.89
C HIS A 38 -15.34 2.73 -7.34
N GLY A 39 -16.13 1.70 -7.61
CA GLY A 39 -16.44 1.29 -8.98
C GLY A 39 -17.37 2.28 -9.66
N VAL A 40 -17.31 2.34 -10.99
CA VAL A 40 -18.19 3.20 -11.78
C VAL A 40 -19.65 2.84 -11.53
N HIS A 41 -20.42 3.80 -11.00
CA HIS A 41 -21.85 3.65 -10.86
C HIS A 41 -22.55 4.00 -12.19
N PRO A 42 -23.40 3.12 -12.77
CA PRO A 42 -23.98 3.33 -14.11
C PRO A 42 -24.84 4.60 -14.20
N ASN A 43 -25.58 4.94 -13.13
CA ASN A 43 -26.40 6.17 -13.11
C ASN A 43 -25.62 7.46 -12.85
N PHE A 44 -24.32 7.38 -12.54
CA PHE A 44 -23.48 8.53 -12.17
C PHE A 44 -22.08 8.40 -12.78
N SER A 45 -22.00 7.94 -14.02
CA SER A 45 -20.73 7.71 -14.71
C SER A 45 -19.91 9.00 -14.87
N ASP A 46 -20.60 10.15 -14.92
CA ASP A 46 -20.06 11.51 -14.99
C ASP A 46 -19.29 11.93 -13.73
N LYS A 47 -19.51 11.25 -12.59
CA LYS A 47 -18.76 11.52 -11.34
C LYS A 47 -17.38 10.88 -11.28
N HIS A 48 -17.03 10.05 -12.27
CA HIS A 48 -15.70 9.45 -12.37
C HIS A 48 -14.83 10.24 -13.33
N ASP A 49 -13.56 10.38 -12.98
CA ASP A 49 -12.54 10.87 -13.89
C ASP A 49 -12.39 9.91 -15.08
N GLU A 50 -12.23 10.45 -16.30
CA GLU A 50 -12.23 9.68 -17.54
C GLU A 50 -11.17 8.58 -17.57
N HIS A 51 -10.00 8.83 -16.97
CA HIS A 51 -8.87 7.91 -16.96
C HIS A 51 -8.82 7.04 -15.69
N HIS A 52 -9.69 7.30 -14.71
CA HIS A 52 -9.75 6.57 -13.43
C HIS A 52 -11.16 6.03 -13.18
N ARG A 53 -11.49 4.98 -13.93
CA ARG A 53 -12.83 4.36 -13.99
C ARG A 53 -12.78 2.87 -13.63
N PRO A 54 -12.66 2.51 -12.34
CA PRO A 54 -12.66 1.10 -11.96
C PRO A 54 -13.96 0.41 -12.35
N GLU A 55 -13.84 -0.67 -13.11
CA GLU A 55 -14.95 -1.51 -13.53
C GLU A 55 -15.00 -2.79 -12.69
N LEU A 56 -16.22 -3.30 -12.48
CA LEU A 56 -16.39 -4.56 -11.77
C LEU A 56 -15.73 -5.72 -12.53
N GLN A 57 -15.14 -6.65 -11.78
CA GLN A 57 -14.50 -7.86 -12.31
C GLN A 57 -13.29 -7.59 -13.24
N LYS A 58 -12.70 -6.37 -13.21
CA LYS A 58 -11.51 -6.01 -13.99
C LYS A 58 -10.20 -6.00 -13.19
N GLY A 59 -10.20 -6.58 -11.99
CA GLY A 59 -9.00 -6.73 -11.15
C GLY A 59 -8.89 -5.69 -10.03
N LEU A 60 -7.67 -5.55 -9.50
CA LEU A 60 -7.37 -4.67 -8.37
C LEU A 60 -7.32 -3.19 -8.79
N VAL A 61 -7.64 -2.30 -7.85
CA VAL A 61 -7.61 -0.86 -8.05
C VAL A 61 -6.47 -0.25 -7.24
N ILE A 62 -5.53 0.40 -7.93
CA ILE A 62 -4.49 1.21 -7.29
C ILE A 62 -5.02 2.64 -7.14
N LYS A 63 -5.25 3.06 -5.89
CA LYS A 63 -5.80 4.38 -5.58
C LYS A 63 -4.72 5.45 -5.58
N HIS A 64 -4.89 6.47 -6.42
CA HIS A 64 -4.01 7.65 -6.48
C HIS A 64 -4.74 8.89 -5.97
N ASN A 65 -4.02 9.79 -5.29
CA ASN A 65 -4.56 11.08 -4.87
C ASN A 65 -3.45 12.11 -4.70
N ALA A 66 -3.57 13.27 -5.36
CA ALA A 66 -2.55 14.33 -5.32
C ALA A 66 -2.34 14.91 -3.91
N ASN A 67 -3.40 15.00 -3.10
CA ASN A 67 -3.34 15.47 -1.71
C ASN A 67 -2.90 14.38 -0.72
N GLN A 68 -2.40 13.25 -1.22
CA GLN A 68 -1.94 12.11 -0.43
C GLN A 68 -2.96 11.59 0.60
N ARG A 69 -4.25 11.61 0.25
CA ARG A 69 -5.28 10.86 1.00
C ARG A 69 -5.07 9.34 0.92
N TYR A 70 -4.26 8.90 -0.04
CA TYR A 70 -3.73 7.54 -0.14
C TYR A 70 -2.20 7.63 -0.13
N ALA A 71 -1.54 6.68 0.55
CA ALA A 71 -0.07 6.64 0.65
C ALA A 71 0.64 6.26 -0.65
N THR A 72 -0.12 5.81 -1.66
CA THR A 72 0.38 5.40 -2.96
C THR A 72 1.16 6.53 -3.64
N SER A 73 2.35 6.21 -4.11
CA SER A 73 3.24 7.07 -4.91
C SER A 73 3.51 6.43 -6.27
N GLY A 74 4.12 7.17 -7.20
CA GLY A 74 4.50 6.63 -8.51
C GLY A 74 5.38 5.36 -8.38
N ILE A 75 6.42 5.43 -7.54
CA ILE A 75 7.36 4.31 -7.31
C ILE A 75 6.63 3.11 -6.70
N THR A 76 5.84 3.32 -5.65
CA THR A 76 5.15 2.22 -4.97
C THR A 76 4.04 1.59 -5.82
N SER A 77 3.39 2.38 -6.67
CA SER A 77 2.42 1.86 -7.64
C SER A 77 3.07 1.03 -8.75
N PHE A 78 4.27 1.41 -9.20
CA PHE A 78 5.03 0.66 -10.19
C PHE A 78 5.45 -0.70 -9.64
N LEU A 79 6.02 -0.72 -8.42
CA LEU A 79 6.40 -1.96 -7.74
C LEU A 79 5.24 -2.94 -7.52
N PHE A 80 4.00 -2.46 -7.52
CA PHE A 80 2.81 -3.30 -7.34
C PHE A 80 2.21 -3.79 -8.66
N LYS A 81 2.59 -3.20 -9.81
CA LYS A 81 2.09 -3.57 -11.14
C LYS A 81 2.96 -4.61 -11.84
N GLU A 82 4.26 -4.62 -11.57
CA GLU A 82 5.23 -5.62 -12.05
C GLU A 82 5.16 -6.90 -11.22
#